data_AF-A0AAX3WBJ8-F1
#
_entry.id   AF-A0AAX3WBJ8-F1
#
_cell.length_a   1.000
_cell.length_b   1.000
_cell.length_c   1.000
_cell.angle_alpha   90.00
_cell.angle_beta   90.00
_cell.angle_gamma   90.00
#
_symmetry.space_group_name_H-M   'P 1'
#
loop_
_entity.id
_entity.type
_entity.pdbx_description
1 polymer ?
#
loop_
_entity_poly.entity_id
_entity_poly.type
_entity_poly.pdbx_seq_one_letter_code
_entity_poly.pdbx_strand_id
1 'polypeptide(L)'
;MTRVLRKLRHLDGMRSAASYFRQQAELCRDLAEALGSQHNQVVLKLRDMADEFDENARILERWNARYEAEADVSSGAGNVH
;
A
#
# COMPACT_ATOMS: atom_id res chain seq x y z
N MET A 1 0.45 -23.75 -14.08
CA MET A 1 -0.09 -22.42 -13.69
C MET A 1 0.27 -21.39 -14.76
N THR A 2 -0.70 -20.64 -15.26
CA THR A 2 -0.52 -19.65 -16.34
C THR A 2 0.05 -18.32 -15.82
N ARG A 3 0.71 -17.53 -16.69
CA ARG A 3 1.34 -16.24 -16.33
C ARG A 3 0.34 -15.23 -15.73
N VAL A 4 -0.91 -15.24 -16.22
CA VAL A 4 -2.00 -14.37 -15.75
C VAL A 4 -2.35 -14.62 -14.28
N LEU A 5 -2.48 -15.89 -13.87
CA LEU A 5 -2.81 -16.25 -12.48
C LEU A 5 -1.70 -15.82 -11.48
N ARG A 6 -0.44 -15.83 -11.92
CA ARG A 6 0.69 -15.34 -11.11
C ARG A 6 0.64 -13.82 -10.95
N LYS A 7 0.29 -13.08 -12.00
CA LYS A 7 0.16 -11.61 -11.97
C LYS A 7 -1.00 -11.18 -11.06
N LEU A 8 -2.17 -11.81 -11.17
CA LEU A 8 -3.33 -11.52 -10.30
C LEU A 8 -3.02 -11.73 -8.82
N ARG A 9 -2.39 -12.86 -8.47
CA ARG A 9 -1.96 -13.14 -7.10
C ARG A 9 -0.97 -12.10 -6.56
N HIS A 10 -0.10 -11.56 -7.41
CA HIS A 10 0.86 -10.54 -7.02
C HIS A 10 0.17 -9.20 -6.71
N LEU A 11 -0.82 -8.80 -7.53
CA LEU A 11 -1.63 -7.60 -7.30
C LEU A 11 -2.45 -7.72 -6.01
N ASP A 12 -3.08 -8.87 -5.77
CA ASP A 12 -3.79 -9.14 -4.51
C ASP A 12 -2.87 -9.05 -3.29
N GLY A 13 -1.64 -9.55 -3.42
CA GLY A 13 -0.61 -9.44 -2.38
C GLY A 13 -0.21 -7.98 -2.11
N MET A 14 0.00 -7.18 -3.16
CA MET A 14 0.33 -5.76 -3.04
C MET A 14 -0.80 -4.95 -2.39
N ARG A 15 -2.06 -5.19 -2.81
CA ARG A 15 -3.23 -4.54 -2.18
C ARG A 15 -3.36 -4.90 -0.70
N SER A 16 -3.16 -6.18 -0.36
CA SER A 16 -3.22 -6.64 1.02
C SER A 16 -2.12 -6.01 1.88
N ALA A 17 -0.89 -5.91 1.35
CA ALA A 17 0.22 -5.27 2.02
C ALA A 17 0.02 -3.75 2.18
N ALA A 18 -0.54 -3.07 1.17
CA ALA A 18 -0.88 -1.66 1.28
C ALA A 18 -1.93 -1.42 2.38
N SER A 19 -3.00 -2.22 2.41
CA SER A 19 -4.03 -2.15 3.45
C SER A 19 -3.47 -2.40 4.85
N TYR A 20 -2.56 -3.38 4.99
CA TYR A 20 -1.86 -3.62 6.24
C TYR A 20 -1.09 -2.38 6.73
N PHE A 21 -0.31 -1.75 5.86
CA PHE A 21 0.44 -0.55 6.23
C PHE A 21 -0.49 0.62 6.61
N ARG A 22 -1.62 0.80 5.91
CA ARG A 22 -2.61 1.81 6.30
C ARG A 22 -3.16 1.58 7.70
N GLN A 23 -3.49 0.33 8.04
CA GLN A 23 -3.96 -0.01 9.39
C GLN A 23 -2.89 0.24 10.45
N GLN A 24 -1.61 -0.07 10.16
CA GLN A 24 -0.51 0.22 11.09
C GLN A 24 -0.29 1.73 11.27
N ALA A 25 -0.42 2.52 10.20
CA ALA A 25 -0.34 3.98 10.28
C ALA A 25 -1.45 4.56 11.17
N GLU A 26 -2.68 4.08 11.01
CA GLU A 26 -3.84 4.46 11.83
C GLU A 26 -3.61 4.13 13.31
N LEU A 27 -3.19 2.89 13.62
CA LEU A 27 -2.89 2.48 15.00
C LEU A 27 -1.81 3.37 15.65
N CYS A 28 -0.78 3.75 14.91
CA CYS A 28 0.26 4.65 15.43
C CYS A 28 -0.30 6.04 15.75
N ARG A 29 -1.21 6.56 14.92
CA ARG A 29 -1.88 7.85 15.15
C ARG A 29 -2.80 7.79 16.36
N ASP A 30 -3.60 6.74 16.48
CA ASP A 30 -4.51 6.53 17.61
C ASP A 30 -3.75 6.47 18.93
N LEU A 31 -2.62 5.74 18.96
CA LEU A 31 -1.75 5.68 20.14
C LEU A 31 -1.12 7.05 20.45
N ALA A 32 -0.67 7.79 19.42
CA ALA A 32 -0.10 9.12 19.59
C ALA A 32 -1.13 10.11 20.15
N GLU A 33 -2.38 10.02 19.70
CA GLU A 33 -3.50 10.83 20.17
C GLU A 33 -3.88 10.47 21.61
N ALA A 34 -4.00 9.17 21.93
CA ALA A 34 -4.32 8.69 23.27
C ALA A 34 -3.32 9.14 24.34
N LEU A 35 -2.04 9.32 23.97
CA LEU A 35 -1.00 9.81 24.87
C LEU A 35 -1.05 11.33 25.12
N GLY A 36 -1.77 12.09 24.30
CA GLY A 36 -2.17 13.49 24.55
C GLY A 36 -1.05 14.54 24.64
N SER A 37 0.23 14.14 24.66
CA SER A 37 1.36 15.06 24.85
C SER A 37 2.19 15.22 23.57
N GLN A 38 2.02 16.34 22.90
CA GLN A 38 2.69 16.64 21.61
C GLN A 38 4.22 16.76 21.72
N HIS A 39 4.76 16.97 22.92
CA HIS A 39 6.20 17.09 23.17
C HIS A 39 6.84 15.80 23.69
N ASN A 40 6.03 14.74 23.88
CA ASN A 40 6.54 13.45 24.28
C ASN A 40 7.29 12.80 23.11
N GLN A 41 8.54 12.39 23.35
CA GLN A 41 9.37 11.73 22.33
C GLN A 41 8.70 10.46 21.77
N VAL A 42 7.93 9.74 22.58
CA VAL A 42 7.15 8.58 22.13
C VAL A 42 6.06 8.99 21.15
N VAL A 43 5.36 10.10 21.40
CA VAL A 43 4.34 10.64 20.49
C VAL A 43 4.94 11.08 19.16
N LEU A 44 6.09 11.74 19.19
CA LEU A 44 6.83 12.09 17.96
C LEU A 44 7.21 10.83 17.18
N LYS A 45 7.76 9.82 17.85
CA LYS A 45 8.17 8.58 17.18
C LYS A 45 6.99 7.80 16.59
N LEU A 46 5.84 7.79 17.27
CA LEU A 46 4.61 7.18 16.75
C LEU A 46 4.12 7.90 15.50
N ARG A 47 4.21 9.24 15.45
CA ARG A 47 3.86 10.02 14.25
C ARG A 47 4.82 9.73 13.10
N ASP A 48 6.13 9.70 13.36
CA ASP A 48 7.12 9.34 12.34
C ASP A 48 6.86 7.94 11.76
N MET A 49 6.55 6.96 12.63
CA MET A 49 6.19 5.61 12.20
C MET A 49 4.92 5.58 11.35
N ALA A 50 3.90 6.37 11.71
CA ALA A 50 2.68 6.47 10.92
C ALA A 50 2.96 6.99 9.50
N ASP A 51 3.84 7.98 9.37
CA ASP A 51 4.23 8.55 8.08
C ASP A 51 5.04 7.56 7.24
N GLU A 52 5.96 6.81 7.85
CA GLU A 52 6.70 5.72 7.19
C GLU A 52 5.75 4.63 6.65
N PHE A 53 4.77 4.21 7.45
CA PHE A 53 3.77 3.24 7.01
C PHE A 53 2.91 3.77 5.87
N ASP A 54 2.48 5.04 5.93
CA ASP A 54 1.73 5.66 4.85
C ASP A 54 2.52 5.74 3.54
N GLU A 55 3.82 6.06 3.60
CA GLU A 55 4.66 6.08 2.40
C GLU A 55 4.83 4.68 1.81
N ASN A 56 5.01 3.66 2.65
CA ASN A 56 5.05 2.26 2.19
C ASN A 56 3.75 1.85 1.49
N ALA A 57 2.59 2.22 2.04
CA ALA A 57 1.30 1.98 1.40
C ALA A 57 1.22 2.69 0.03
N ARG A 58 1.61 3.98 -0.05
CA ARG A 58 1.61 4.76 -1.29
C ARG A 58 2.53 4.18 -2.35
N ILE A 59 3.69 3.64 -1.98
CA ILE A 59 4.61 2.96 -2.93
C ILE A 59 3.92 1.73 -3.53
N LEU A 60 3.30 0.89 -2.70
CA LEU A 60 2.59 -0.30 -3.14
C LEU A 60 1.36 0.03 -4.00
N GLU A 61 0.58 1.03 -3.62
CA GLU A 61 -0.57 1.53 -4.38
C GLU A 61 -0.13 2.03 -5.77
N ARG A 62 0.98 2.78 -5.84
CA ARG A 62 1.56 3.26 -7.12
C ARG A 62 2.02 2.09 -7.99
N TRP A 63 2.66 1.08 -7.43
CA TRP A 63 3.07 -0.10 -8.19
C TRP A 63 1.87 -0.89 -8.68
N ASN A 64 0.85 -1.08 -7.84
CA ASN A 64 -0.38 -1.76 -8.22
C ASN A 64 -1.06 -1.06 -9.40
N ALA A 65 -1.21 0.27 -9.34
CA ALA A 65 -1.81 1.07 -10.42
C ALA A 65 -1.03 0.95 -11.76
N ARG A 66 0.31 0.92 -11.71
CA ARG A 66 1.14 0.71 -12.90
C ARG A 66 0.91 -0.67 -13.52
N TYR A 67 0.89 -1.72 -12.71
CA TYR A 67 0.70 -3.09 -13.21
C TYR A 67 -0.71 -3.37 -13.73
N GLU A 68 -1.73 -2.70 -13.16
CA GLU A 68 -3.11 -2.71 -13.67
C GLU A 68 -3.18 -2.03 -15.03
N ALA A 69 -2.62 -0.83 -15.18
CA ALA A 69 -2.56 -0.13 -16.47
C ALA A 69 -1.82 -0.94 -17.56
N GLU A 70 -0.74 -1.63 -17.21
CA GLU A 70 -0.01 -2.52 -18.12
C GLU A 70 -0.80 -3.80 -18.49
N ALA A 71 -1.71 -4.27 -17.62
CA ALA A 71 -2.56 -5.42 -17.93
C ALA A 71 -3.61 -5.06 -18.99
N ASP A 72 -4.16 -3.85 -18.94
CA ASP A 72 -5.16 -3.36 -19.89
C ASP A 72 -4.57 -3.18 -21.30
N VAL A 73 -3.32 -2.69 -21.40
CA VAL A 73 -2.64 -2.49 -22.70
C VAL A 73 -2.32 -3.81 -23.40
N SER A 74 -1.90 -4.85 -22.67
CA SER A 74 -1.58 -6.15 -23.27
C SER A 74 -2.81 -6.92 -23.77
N SER A 75 -4.01 -6.60 -23.26
CA SER A 75 -5.26 -7.23 -23.70
C SER A 75 -5.79 -6.64 -25.02
N GLY A 76 -5.38 -5.41 -25.36
CA GLY A 76 -5.81 -4.71 -26.58
C GLY A 76 -5.10 -5.12 -27.87
N ALA A 77 -3.91 -5.74 -27.78
CA ALA A 77 -3.10 -6.07 -28.96
C ALA A 77 -3.36 -7.47 -29.56
N GLY A 78 -4.25 -8.27 -28.95
CA GLY A 78 -4.53 -9.66 -29.38
C GLY A 78 -5.67 -9.83 -30.39
N ASN A 79 -6.34 -8.75 -30.79
CA ASN A 79 -7.54 -8.80 -31.64
C ASN A 79 -7.40 -7.87 -32.85
N VAL A 80 -6.46 -8.18 -33.75
CA VAL A 80 -6.52 -7.69 -35.13
C VAL A 80 -6.37 -8.91 -36.02
N HIS A 81 -7.42 -9.11 -36.84
CA HIS A 81 -7.63 -10.19 -37.79
C HIS A 81 -6.45 -10.52 -38.70
#